data_AF-A0A9P0IIH4-F1
#
_entry.id   AF-A0A9P0IIH4-F1
#
_cell.length_a   1.000
_cell.length_b   1.000
_cell.length_c   1.000
_cell.angle_alpha   90.00
_cell.angle_beta   90.00
_cell.angle_gamma   90.00
#
_symmetry.space_group_name_H-M   'P 1'
#
loop_
_entity.id
_entity.type
_entity.pdbx_description
1 polymer ?
#
loop_
_entity_poly.entity_id
_entity_poly.type
_entity_poly.pdbx_seq_one_letter_code
_entity_poly.pdbx_strand_id
1 'polypeptide(L)'
;MVLEAVLILLQKEPTWAEAKRQLGDQYFLDRLREFDKDNISDKTLKKVGTYTVKPDFDPEIVGTVSAAAKSLCLWVRAIEKYGKIYK
;
A
#
# COMPACT_ATOMS: atom_id res chain seq x y z
N MET A 1 4.75 2.14 -8.33
CA MET A 1 3.75 3.02 -7.67
C MET A 1 2.85 2.31 -6.64
N VAL A 2 1.85 1.50 -7.02
CA VAL A 2 0.94 0.85 -6.04
C VAL A 2 1.69 -0.11 -5.11
N LEU A 3 2.50 -1.00 -5.69
CA LEU A 3 3.31 -1.93 -4.92
C LEU A 3 4.34 -1.23 -4.04
N GLU A 4 4.96 -0.14 -4.52
CA GLU A 4 5.88 0.65 -3.68
C GLU A 4 5.18 1.22 -2.44
N ALA A 5 3.95 1.70 -2.58
CA ALA A 5 3.18 2.19 -1.44
C ALA A 5 2.87 1.07 -0.43
N VAL A 6 2.55 -0.14 -0.92
CA VAL A 6 2.39 -1.33 -0.07
C VAL A 6 3.71 -1.64 0.66
N LEU A 7 4.84 -1.65 -0.05
CA LEU A 7 6.15 -1.91 0.55
C LEU A 7 6.53 -0.88 1.62
N ILE A 8 6.20 0.40 1.40
CA ILE A 8 6.43 1.45 2.40
C ILE A 8 5.62 1.18 3.67
N LEU A 9 4.36 0.76 3.55
CA LEU A 9 3.54 0.37 4.71
C LEU A 9 4.15 -0.81 5.45
N LEU A 10 4.67 -1.80 4.72
CA LEU A 10 5.37 -2.97 5.26
C LEU A 10 6.79 -2.69 5.79
N GLN A 11 7.24 -1.43 5.81
CA GLN A 11 8.61 -1.03 6.16
C GLN A 11 9.69 -1.75 5.33
N LYS A 12 9.40 -2.01 4.05
CA LYS A 12 10.32 -2.60 3.08
C LYS A 12 10.85 -1.55 2.10
N GLU A 13 11.93 -1.90 1.42
CA GLU A 13 12.49 -1.05 0.38
C GLU A 13 11.52 -0.95 -0.81
N PRO A 14 11.13 0.25 -1.27
CA PRO A 14 10.19 0.44 -2.36
C PRO A 14 10.87 0.22 -3.73
N THR A 15 11.45 -0.95 -3.94
CA THR A 15 12.10 -1.34 -5.20
C THR A 15 11.26 -2.37 -5.93
N TRP A 16 11.42 -2.43 -7.26
CA TRP A 16 10.74 -3.44 -8.07
C TRP A 16 11.19 -4.87 -7.72
N ALA A 17 12.47 -5.05 -7.37
CA ALA A 17 13.02 -6.33 -6.96
C ALA A 17 12.34 -6.85 -5.69
N GLU A 18 12.20 -6.00 -4.67
CA GLU A 18 11.51 -6.36 -3.43
C GLU A 18 10.01 -6.58 -3.66
N ALA A 19 9.38 -5.78 -4.51
CA ALA A 19 7.97 -5.96 -4.88
C ALA A 19 7.72 -7.35 -5.48
N LYS A 20 8.55 -7.78 -6.43
CA LYS A 20 8.48 -9.13 -7.00
C LYS A 20 8.66 -10.21 -5.96
N ARG A 21 9.63 -10.03 -5.06
CA ARG A 21 9.90 -11.00 -3.98
C ARG A 21 8.68 -11.17 -3.07
N GLN A 22 8.05 -10.07 -2.68
CA GLN A 22 6.83 -10.10 -1.86
C GLN A 22 5.66 -10.74 -2.60
N LEU A 23 5.45 -10.42 -3.89
CA LEU A 23 4.38 -11.02 -4.69
C LEU A 23 4.55 -12.53 -4.94
N GLY A 24 5.79 -13.03 -4.94
CA GLY A 24 6.09 -14.45 -5.05
C GLY A 24 5.89 -15.23 -3.74
N ASP A 25 5.64 -14.55 -2.62
CA ASP A 25 5.41 -15.18 -1.33
C ASP A 25 3.94 -15.57 -1.17
N GLN A 26 3.69 -16.86 -0.94
CA GLN A 26 2.35 -17.41 -0.73
C GLN A 26 1.59 -16.78 0.44
N TYR A 27 2.30 -16.29 1.46
CA TYR A 27 1.71 -15.66 2.65
C TYR A 27 1.55 -14.14 2.52
N PHE A 28 1.84 -13.56 1.36
CA PHE A 28 1.79 -12.11 1.17
C PHE A 28 0.41 -11.54 1.48
N LEU A 29 -0.65 -12.14 0.98
CA LEU A 29 -2.02 -11.67 1.20
C LEU A 29 -2.45 -11.80 2.66
N ASP A 30 -2.02 -12.85 3.35
CA ASP A 30 -2.34 -13.04 4.77
C ASP A 30 -1.65 -11.97 5.63
N ARG A 31 -0.40 -11.61 5.31
CA ARG A 31 0.28 -10.48 5.96
C ARG A 31 -0.43 -9.15 5.74
N LEU A 32 -1.04 -8.93 4.58
CA LEU A 32 -1.83 -7.70 4.34
C LEU A 32 -3.13 -7.69 5.13
N ARG A 33 -3.75 -8.85 5.37
CA ARG A 33 -4.96 -9.00 6.19
C ARG A 33 -4.67 -8.79 7.67
N GLU A 34 -3.54 -9.32 8.14
CA GLU A 34 -3.08 -9.24 9.54
C GLU A 34 -2.27 -7.97 9.83
N PHE A 35 -2.18 -7.04 8.86
CA PHE A 35 -1.37 -5.85 8.99
C PHE A 35 -1.82 -4.99 10.19
N ASP A 36 -0.85 -4.67 11.06
CA ASP A 36 -1.06 -3.83 12.23
C ASP A 36 -1.25 -2.36 11.83
N LYS A 37 -2.51 -2.02 11.54
CA LYS A 37 -2.96 -0.69 11.16
C LYS A 37 -2.89 0.34 12.29
N ASP A 38 -2.75 -0.11 13.54
CA ASP A 38 -2.81 0.74 14.74
C ASP A 38 -1.41 1.27 15.11
N ASN A 39 -0.35 0.56 14.73
CA ASN A 39 1.05 0.92 15.02
C ASN A 39 1.83 1.49 13.82
N ILE A 40 1.20 2.36 13.01
CA ILE A 40 1.89 3.01 11.86
C ILE A 40 2.58 4.30 12.28
N SER A 41 3.86 4.47 11.93
CA SER A 41 4.59 5.72 12.22
C SER A 41 4.09 6.89 11.36
N ASP A 42 4.15 8.12 11.89
CA ASP A 42 3.74 9.33 11.12
C ASP A 42 4.62 9.56 9.91
N LYS A 43 5.90 9.16 10.00
CA LYS A 43 6.84 9.20 8.88
C LYS A 43 6.35 8.30 7.74
N THR A 44 5.87 7.09 8.06
CA THR A 44 5.31 6.16 7.08
C THR A 44 4.02 6.70 6.48
N LEU A 45 3.09 7.19 7.30
CA LEU A 45 1.83 7.78 6.83
C LEU A 45 2.07 8.96 5.89
N LYS A 46 2.98 9.88 6.26
CA LYS A 46 3.37 11.01 5.39
C LYS A 46 3.95 10.52 4.06
N LYS A 47 4.84 9.53 4.10
CA LYS A 47 5.47 8.98 2.90
C LYS A 47 4.44 8.32 1.97
N VAL A 48 3.54 7.50 2.50
CA VAL A 48 2.43 6.89 1.75
C VAL A 48 1.48 7.96 1.21
N GLY A 49 1.23 9.00 1.99
CA GLY A 49 0.44 10.17 1.59
C GLY A 49 0.93 10.80 0.28
N THR A 50 2.25 10.83 0.05
CA THR A 50 2.80 11.35 -1.22
C THR A 50 2.42 10.51 -2.44
N TYR A 51 1.98 9.26 -2.26
CA TYR A 51 1.47 8.39 -3.33
C TYR A 51 -0.04 8.55 -3.48
N THR A 52 -0.80 8.50 -2.38
CA THR A 52 -2.28 8.53 -2.39
C THR A 52 -2.87 9.84 -2.90
N VAL A 53 -2.13 10.96 -2.80
CA VAL A 53 -2.53 12.26 -3.35
C VAL A 53 -2.33 12.37 -4.86
N LYS A 54 -1.56 11.46 -5.47
CA LYS A 54 -1.32 11.55 -6.91
C LYS A 54 -2.57 11.10 -7.68
N PRO A 55 -2.95 11.78 -8.77
CA PRO A 55 -4.14 11.42 -9.55
C PRO A 55 -4.08 10.01 -10.13
N ASP A 56 -2.88 9.54 -10.49
CA ASP A 56 -2.64 8.19 -11.01
C ASP A 56 -2.77 7.08 -9.95
N PHE A 57 -2.81 7.44 -8.66
CA PHE A 57 -3.14 6.56 -7.53
C PHE A 57 -4.65 6.54 -7.24
N ASP A 58 -5.47 6.70 -8.28
CA ASP A 58 -6.90 6.52 -8.20
C ASP A 58 -7.29 5.05 -8.48
N PRO A 59 -8.12 4.40 -7.64
CA PRO A 59 -8.54 3.02 -7.85
C PRO A 59 -9.22 2.75 -9.20
N GLU A 60 -9.96 3.71 -9.76
CA GLU A 60 -10.59 3.57 -11.06
C GLU A 60 -9.56 3.58 -12.19
N ILE A 61 -8.57 4.49 -12.10
CA ILE A 61 -7.46 4.54 -13.07
C ILE A 61 -6.61 3.28 -12.97
N VAL A 62 -6.19 2.89 -11.76
CA VAL A 62 -5.38 1.68 -11.55
C VAL A 62 -6.15 0.42 -11.99
N GLY A 63 -7.47 0.40 -11.81
CA GLY A 63 -8.34 -0.68 -12.23
C GLY A 63 -8.38 -0.92 -13.74
N THR A 64 -8.14 0.12 -14.55
CA THR A 64 -8.01 -0.06 -16.00
C THR A 64 -6.79 -0.90 -16.40
N VAL A 65 -5.76 -0.93 -15.54
CA VAL A 65 -4.52 -1.68 -15.77
C VAL A 65 -4.59 -3.09 -15.16
N SER A 66 -5.09 -3.20 -13.93
CA SER A 66 -5.19 -4.49 -13.24
C SER A 66 -6.19 -4.46 -12.08
N ALA A 67 -7.08 -5.46 -12.06
CA ALA A 67 -8.01 -5.67 -10.95
C ALA A 67 -7.29 -5.93 -9.62
N ALA A 68 -6.20 -6.70 -9.64
CA ALA A 68 -5.41 -6.96 -8.42
C ALA A 68 -4.74 -5.67 -7.91
N ALA A 69 -4.20 -4.85 -8.83
CA ALA A 69 -3.62 -3.56 -8.46
C ALA A 69 -4.68 -2.60 -7.90
N LYS A 70 -5.92 -2.62 -8.41
CA LYS A 70 -7.05 -1.85 -7.85
C LYS A 70 -7.31 -2.23 -6.39
N SER A 71 -7.39 -3.52 -6.09
CA SER A 71 -7.60 -4.01 -4.72
C SER A 71 -6.48 -3.56 -3.77
N LEU A 72 -5.21 -3.64 -4.20
CA LEU A 72 -4.08 -3.15 -3.41
C LEU A 72 -4.09 -1.63 -3.24
N CYS A 73 -4.47 -0.88 -4.29
CA CYS A 73 -4.63 0.57 -4.23
C CYS A 73 -5.68 0.97 -3.18
N LEU A 74 -6.85 0.32 -3.21
CA LEU A 74 -7.91 0.51 -2.21
C LEU A 74 -7.42 0.19 -0.80
N TRP A 75 -6.70 -0.92 -0.61
CA TRP A 75 -6.13 -1.29 0.68
C TRP A 75 -5.17 -0.21 1.21
N VAL A 76 -4.23 0.27 0.40
CA VAL A 76 -3.29 1.34 0.81
C VAL A 76 -4.05 2.59 1.23
N ARG A 77 -5.06 3.02 0.46
CA ARG A 77 -5.87 4.20 0.77
C ARG A 77 -6.67 4.02 2.06
N ALA A 78 -7.22 2.83 2.29
CA ALA A 78 -7.96 2.52 3.51
C ALA A 78 -7.06 2.60 4.75
N ILE A 79 -5.86 1.99 4.70
CA ILE A 79 -4.87 2.04 5.78
C ILE A 79 -4.41 3.47 6.05
N GLU A 80 -4.10 4.24 5.01
CA GLU A 80 -3.68 5.64 5.17
C GLU A 80 -4.77 6.52 5.79
N LYS A 81 -6.02 6.36 5.34
CA LYS A 81 -7.17 7.09 5.89
C LYS A 81 -7.42 6.71 7.35
N TYR A 82 -7.35 5.42 7.68
CA TYR A 82 -7.50 4.94 9.05
C TYR A 82 -6.43 5.55 9.96
N GLY A 83 -5.15 5.45 9.58
CA GLY A 83 -4.04 5.95 10.37
C GLY A 83 -4.07 7.48 10.57
N LYS A 84 -4.66 8.24 9.64
CA LYS A 84 -4.89 9.68 9.78
C LYS A 84 -6.03 10.06 10.74
N ILE A 85 -7.00 9.18 10.96
CA ILE A 85 -8.15 9.43 11.83
C ILE A 85 -7.90 8.92 13.25
N TYR A 86 -7.22 7.78 13.37
CA TYR A 86 -6.93 7.15 14.66
C TYR A 86 -5.91 7.93 15.49
N LYS A 87 -5.07 8.74 14.83
CA LYS A 87 -4.13 9.67 15.48
C LYS A 87 -4.68 11.08 15.52
#